data_AF-E2BKQ6-F1
#
_entry.id   AF-E2BKQ6-F1
#
_cell.length_a   1.000
_cell.length_b   1.000
_cell.length_c   1.000
_cell.angle_alpha   90.00
_cell.angle_beta   90.00
_cell.angle_gamma   90.00
#
_symmetry.space_group_name_H-M   'P 1'
#
loop_
_entity.id
_entity.type
_entity.pdbx_description
1 polymer ?
#
loop_
_entity_poly.entity_id
_entity_poly.type
_entity_poly.pdbx_seq_one_letter_code
_entity_poly.pdbx_strand_id
1 'polypeptide(L)'
;MLSPETWDFKPPRHHFSVVKRDYRKADVPAMMKNHYFNHSISVVLPNMFTVPENLLNSLSEDTDYYRINALRTCDLLNREFIEAFIKKGQFTLLTVENKIDLENSICVTPTGYLIISLITEDYQALGLEGKASSFSHKPHTRYSKL
;
A
#
# COMPACT_ATOMS: atom_id res chain seq x y z
N MET A 1 3.92 49.02 4.21
CA MET A 1 3.41 47.65 4.06
C MET A 1 4.62 46.75 3.83
N LEU A 2 5.10 46.10 4.90
CA LEU A 2 6.17 45.12 4.82
C LEU A 2 5.54 43.82 4.33
N SER A 3 5.92 43.37 3.14
CA SER A 3 5.61 42.01 2.69
C SER A 3 6.18 41.05 3.74
N PRO A 4 5.39 40.17 4.38
CA PRO A 4 5.99 39.13 5.19
C PRO A 4 6.91 38.33 4.28
N GLU A 5 8.11 38.02 4.77
CA GLU A 5 9.07 37.16 4.09
C GLU A 5 8.35 35.88 3.68
N THR A 6 8.12 35.69 2.39
CA THR A 6 7.54 34.48 1.84
C THR A 6 8.59 33.38 1.94
N TRP A 7 8.68 32.85 3.15
CA TRP A 7 9.14 31.54 3.58
C TRP A 7 10.32 30.88 2.84
N ASP A 8 11.45 30.79 3.54
CA ASP A 8 12.58 29.87 3.28
C ASP A 8 12.20 28.39 3.55
N PHE A 9 11.19 27.89 2.82
CA PHE A 9 10.81 26.47 2.90
C PHE A 9 11.82 25.63 2.14
N LYS A 10 12.52 24.75 2.86
CA LYS A 10 13.34 23.71 2.22
C LYS A 10 12.46 22.84 1.32
N PRO A 11 12.93 22.48 0.11
CA PRO A 11 12.18 21.64 -0.78
C PRO A 11 11.82 20.31 -0.10
N PRO A 12 10.62 19.75 -0.34
CA PRO A 12 10.24 18.44 0.17
C PRO A 12 11.27 17.38 -0.22
N ARG A 13 11.50 16.43 0.69
CA ARG A 13 12.33 15.26 0.40
C ARG A 13 11.66 14.45 -0.70
N HIS A 14 12.39 14.19 -1.77
CA HIS A 14 11.97 13.32 -2.86
C HIS A 14 13.09 12.32 -3.14
N HIS A 15 12.71 11.12 -3.55
CA HIS A 15 13.64 10.09 -3.99
C HIS A 15 13.11 9.50 -5.29
N PHE A 16 13.92 9.53 -6.34
CA PHE A 16 13.63 8.84 -7.58
C PHE A 16 14.85 8.01 -7.96
N SER A 17 14.60 6.84 -8.54
CA SER A 17 15.64 5.99 -9.11
C SER A 17 15.24 5.64 -10.54
N VAL A 18 16.21 5.74 -11.45
CA VAL A 18 16.04 5.35 -12.85
C VAL A 18 16.99 4.21 -13.12
N VAL A 19 16.42 3.08 -13.53
CA VAL A 19 17.17 1.84 -13.68
C VAL A 19 16.86 1.24 -15.05
N LYS A 20 17.90 0.99 -15.85
CA LYS A 20 17.78 0.23 -17.09
C LYS A 20 17.87 -1.26 -16.79
N ARG A 21 16.87 -2.03 -17.21
CA ARG A 21 16.79 -3.48 -17.02
C ARG A 21 16.39 -4.18 -18.30
N ASP A 22 16.82 -5.42 -18.41
CA ASP A 22 16.34 -6.35 -19.44
C ASP A 22 15.13 -7.10 -18.88
N TYR A 23 13.97 -6.93 -19.53
CA TYR A 23 12.70 -7.54 -19.09
C TYR A 23 12.72 -9.07 -19.13
N ARG A 24 13.67 -9.67 -19.87
CA ARG A 24 13.83 -11.12 -19.98
C ARG A 24 14.51 -11.73 -18.74
N LYS A 25 15.12 -10.90 -17.90
CA LYS A 25 15.75 -11.35 -16.65
C LYS A 25 14.72 -11.44 -15.53
N ALA A 26 14.92 -12.40 -14.63
CA ALA A 26 13.99 -12.71 -13.52
C ALA A 26 13.78 -11.54 -12.54
N ASP A 27 14.65 -10.53 -12.57
CA ASP A 27 14.63 -9.39 -11.65
C ASP A 27 13.36 -8.54 -11.79
N VAL A 28 12.81 -8.39 -13.00
CA VAL A 28 11.62 -7.54 -13.23
C VAL A 28 10.34 -8.19 -12.67
N PRO A 29 10.03 -9.47 -12.96
CA PRO A 29 8.92 -10.16 -12.31
C PRO A 29 9.04 -10.20 -10.78
N ALA A 30 10.24 -10.38 -10.24
CA ALA A 30 10.45 -10.41 -8.79
C ALA A 30 10.13 -9.05 -8.13
N MET A 31 10.54 -7.94 -8.76
CA MET A 31 10.20 -6.60 -8.29
C MET A 31 8.69 -6.38 -8.25
N MET A 32 7.99 -6.75 -9.32
CA MET A 32 6.53 -6.60 -9.40
C MET A 32 5.81 -7.41 -8.31
N LYS A 33 6.28 -8.64 -8.05
CA LYS A 33 5.71 -9.50 -7.00
C LYS A 33 5.85 -8.92 -5.59
N ASN A 34 6.87 -8.09 -5.35
CA ASN A 34 7.11 -7.46 -4.04
C ASN A 34 6.36 -6.12 -3.87
N HIS A 35 5.64 -5.64 -4.90
CA HIS A 35 4.85 -4.42 -4.85
C HIS A 35 3.35 -4.75 -4.76
N TYR A 36 2.88 -5.03 -3.54
CA TYR A 36 1.58 -5.67 -3.31
C TYR A 36 0.35 -4.78 -3.59
N PHE A 37 0.45 -3.48 -3.38
CA PHE A 37 -0.70 -2.57 -3.45
C PHE A 37 -0.57 -1.64 -4.66
N ASN A 38 -1.42 -1.84 -5.67
CA ASN A 38 -1.43 -1.04 -6.90
C ASN A 38 -2.77 -0.31 -6.99
N HIS A 39 -2.74 1.02 -7.09
CA HIS A 39 -3.95 1.82 -7.22
C HIS A 39 -4.35 2.04 -8.69
N SER A 40 -3.35 2.25 -9.56
CA SER A 40 -3.58 2.57 -10.97
C SER A 40 -2.44 2.04 -11.82
N ILE A 41 -2.78 1.49 -12.99
CA ILE A 41 -1.84 1.08 -14.02
C ILE A 41 -2.20 1.85 -15.29
N SER A 42 -1.22 2.55 -15.86
CA SER A 42 -1.39 3.34 -17.08
C SER A 42 -0.32 2.93 -18.09
N VAL A 43 -0.74 2.68 -19.33
CA VAL A 43 0.14 2.26 -20.43
C VAL A 43 -0.01 3.24 -21.58
N VAL A 44 1.12 3.71 -22.12
CA VAL A 44 1.16 4.61 -23.28
C VAL A 44 1.80 3.88 -24.46
N LEU A 45 1.06 3.77 -25.56
CA LEU A 45 1.51 3.15 -26.81
C LEU A 45 1.73 4.24 -27.88
N PRO A 46 2.97 4.70 -28.10
CA PRO A 46 3.23 5.71 -29.11
C PRO A 46 2.97 5.14 -30.51
N ASN A 47 2.47 6.00 -31.42
CA ASN A 47 2.27 5.70 -32.84
C ASN A 47 1.30 4.53 -33.14
N MET A 48 0.38 4.23 -32.23
CA MET A 48 -0.67 3.25 -32.44
C MET A 48 -2.02 3.94 -32.66
N PHE A 49 -2.72 3.56 -33.73
CA PHE A 49 -4.08 4.05 -34.02
C PHE A 49 -5.16 3.31 -33.22
N THR A 50 -4.87 2.08 -32.82
CA THR A 50 -5.77 1.18 -32.08
C THR A 50 -4.97 0.36 -31.06
N VAL A 51 -5.60 0.01 -29.94
CA VAL A 51 -4.98 -0.85 -28.91
C VAL A 51 -5.16 -2.31 -29.31
N PRO A 52 -4.10 -3.15 -29.30
CA PRO A 52 -4.22 -4.57 -29.59
C PRO A 52 -5.21 -5.26 -28.63
N GLU A 53 -6.11 -6.07 -29.17
CA GLU A 53 -7.17 -6.74 -28.40
C GLU A 53 -6.62 -7.61 -27.27
N ASN A 54 -5.54 -8.36 -27.54
CA ASN A 54 -4.87 -9.18 -26.52
C ASN A 54 -4.42 -8.36 -25.30
N LEU A 55 -3.90 -7.15 -25.53
CA LEU A 55 -3.48 -6.28 -24.45
C LEU A 55 -4.68 -5.76 -23.66
N LEU A 56 -5.75 -5.38 -24.36
CA LEU A 56 -6.98 -4.89 -23.74
C LEU A 56 -7.61 -5.99 -22.86
N ASN A 57 -7.65 -7.22 -23.35
CA ASN A 57 -8.15 -8.37 -22.60
C ASN A 57 -7.30 -8.61 -21.34
N SER A 58 -5.97 -8.63 -21.45
CA SER A 58 -5.08 -8.80 -20.30
C SER A 58 -5.18 -7.67 -19.27
N LEU A 59 -5.52 -6.45 -19.68
CA LEU A 59 -5.73 -5.32 -18.77
C LEU A 59 -7.12 -5.32 -18.12
N SER A 60 -8.08 -6.05 -18.69
CA SER A 60 -9.46 -6.14 -18.19
C SER A 60 -9.70 -7.41 -17.38
N GLU A 61 -8.79 -8.37 -17.43
CA GLU A 61 -8.86 -9.63 -16.69
C GLU A 61 -8.54 -9.40 -15.21
N ASP A 62 -9.37 -9.96 -14.32
CA ASP A 62 -9.14 -9.98 -12.85
C ASP A 62 -8.97 -8.59 -12.21
N THR A 63 -9.71 -7.59 -12.71
CA THR A 63 -9.71 -6.22 -12.16
C THR A 63 -10.67 -6.01 -10.99
N ASP A 64 -11.43 -7.05 -10.61
CA ASP A 64 -12.45 -6.94 -9.59
C ASP A 64 -11.82 -6.88 -8.19
N TYR A 65 -12.25 -5.91 -7.40
CA TYR A 65 -11.91 -5.80 -5.99
C TYR A 65 -13.14 -5.49 -5.16
N TYR A 66 -13.13 -5.96 -3.92
CA TYR A 66 -14.25 -5.78 -3.01
C TYR A 66 -13.96 -4.65 -2.04
N ARG A 67 -14.96 -3.78 -1.83
CA ARG A 67 -14.99 -2.83 -0.72
C ARG A 67 -15.92 -3.36 0.36
N ILE A 68 -15.38 -3.60 1.54
CA ILE A 68 -16.15 -4.01 2.72
C ILE A 68 -16.17 -2.84 3.70
N ASN A 69 -17.36 -2.35 4.02
CA ASN A 69 -17.52 -1.28 4.99
C ASN A 69 -17.58 -1.86 6.41
N ALA A 70 -16.99 -1.14 7.38
CA ALA A 70 -17.00 -1.51 8.80
C ALA A 70 -16.50 -2.93 9.12
N LEU A 71 -15.51 -3.42 8.35
CA LEU A 71 -14.84 -4.69 8.66
C LEU A 71 -14.08 -4.57 9.99
N ARG A 72 -14.32 -5.51 10.91
CA ARG A 72 -13.58 -5.54 12.18
C ARG A 72 -12.28 -6.32 11.99
N THR A 73 -11.17 -5.77 12.46
CA THR A 73 -9.85 -6.41 12.37
C THR A 73 -9.81 -7.80 13.01
N CYS A 74 -10.56 -8.02 14.10
CA CYS A 74 -10.62 -9.33 14.76
C CYS A 74 -11.20 -10.43 13.86
N ASP A 75 -12.07 -10.08 12.90
CA ASP A 75 -12.66 -11.07 11.99
C ASP A 75 -11.61 -11.67 11.03
N LEU A 76 -10.54 -10.92 10.75
CA LEU A 76 -9.39 -11.39 9.96
C LEU A 76 -8.52 -12.41 10.70
N LEU A 77 -8.67 -12.50 12.03
CA LEU A 77 -7.94 -13.45 12.88
C LEU A 77 -8.72 -14.75 13.09
N ASN A 78 -9.97 -14.83 12.62
CA ASN A 78 -10.78 -16.03 12.75
C ASN A 78 -10.16 -17.20 11.98
N ARG A 79 -10.15 -18.37 12.63
CA ARG A 79 -9.56 -19.59 12.05
C ARG A 79 -10.15 -19.93 10.69
N GLU A 80 -11.47 -19.81 10.55
CA GLU A 80 -12.18 -20.08 9.29
C GLU A 80 -11.69 -19.18 8.16
N PHE A 81 -11.50 -17.89 8.44
CA PHE A 81 -10.97 -16.92 7.49
C PHE A 81 -9.54 -17.30 7.06
N ILE A 82 -8.68 -17.61 8.02
CA ILE A 82 -7.29 -18.00 7.76
C ILE A 82 -7.21 -19.28 6.92
N GLU A 83 -7.99 -20.30 7.28
CA GLU A 83 -7.99 -21.59 6.56
C GLU A 83 -8.61 -21.49 5.16
N ALA A 84 -9.59 -20.60 4.96
CA ALA A 84 -10.26 -20.43 3.67
C ALA A 84 -9.46 -19.55 2.71
N PHE A 85 -8.93 -18.41 3.17
CA PHE A 85 -8.35 -17.39 2.28
C PHE A 85 -6.82 -17.34 2.35
N ILE A 86 -6.25 -17.31 3.57
CA ILE A 86 -4.80 -17.13 3.74
C ILE A 86 -4.03 -18.40 3.37
N LYS A 87 -4.50 -19.58 3.78
CA LYS A 87 -3.78 -20.85 3.55
C LYS A 87 -4.01 -21.48 2.18
N LYS A 88 -5.13 -21.17 1.51
CA LYS A 88 -5.51 -21.78 0.23
C LYS A 88 -5.24 -20.89 -0.98
N GLY A 89 -4.82 -19.65 -0.77
CA GLY A 89 -4.61 -18.69 -1.84
C GLY A 89 -3.78 -17.49 -1.41
N GLN A 90 -3.92 -16.40 -2.16
CA GLN A 90 -3.36 -15.09 -1.83
C GLN A 90 -4.50 -14.15 -1.51
N PHE A 91 -4.36 -13.41 -0.41
CA PHE A 91 -5.34 -12.44 0.04
C PHE A 91 -4.63 -11.11 0.30
N THR A 92 -5.18 -10.05 -0.28
CA THR A 92 -4.66 -8.69 -0.13
C THR A 92 -5.78 -7.81 0.41
N LEU A 93 -5.47 -7.04 1.45
CA LEU A 93 -6.41 -6.08 2.03
C LEU A 93 -5.68 -4.79 2.34
N LEU A 94 -6.34 -3.67 2.08
CA LEU A 94 -5.84 -2.35 2.43
C LEU A 94 -7.00 -1.50 2.92
N THR A 95 -6.79 -0.79 4.03
CA THR A 95 -7.74 0.24 4.47
C THR A 95 -7.74 1.37 3.45
N VAL A 96 -8.91 1.72 2.95
CA VAL A 96 -9.10 2.80 1.97
C VAL A 96 -9.68 4.03 2.64
N GLU A 97 -9.48 5.21 2.04
CA GLU A 97 -10.00 6.53 2.47
C GLU A 97 -9.41 7.09 3.78
N ASN A 98 -8.76 6.27 4.60
CA ASN A 98 -8.05 6.73 5.80
C ASN A 98 -6.77 7.50 5.45
N LYS A 99 -6.53 8.60 6.15
CA LYS A 99 -5.26 9.31 6.08
C LYS A 99 -4.24 8.57 6.94
N ILE A 100 -3.32 7.86 6.30
CA ILE A 100 -2.28 7.06 6.97
C ILE A 100 -1.37 7.88 7.92
N ASP A 101 -1.40 9.21 7.89
CA ASP A 101 -0.66 10.03 8.85
C ASP A 101 -1.48 10.32 10.12
N LEU A 102 -2.81 10.32 10.02
CA LEU A 102 -3.73 10.82 11.06
C LEU A 102 -4.59 9.73 11.70
N GLU A 103 -4.88 8.66 10.96
CA GLU A 103 -5.84 7.63 11.37
C GLU A 103 -5.22 6.23 11.36
N ASN A 104 -5.76 5.32 12.16
CA ASN A 104 -5.34 3.92 12.10
C ASN A 104 -5.55 3.35 10.69
N SER A 105 -4.65 2.47 10.29
CA SER A 105 -4.73 1.78 9.01
C SER A 105 -4.22 0.37 9.17
N ILE A 106 -4.87 -0.58 8.50
CA ILE A 106 -4.45 -1.97 8.44
C ILE A 106 -4.25 -2.38 6.98
N CYS A 107 -3.34 -3.34 6.78
CA CYS A 107 -3.25 -4.08 5.53
C CYS A 107 -2.92 -5.55 5.77
N VAL A 108 -3.32 -6.40 4.84
CA VAL A 108 -2.90 -7.81 4.77
C VAL A 108 -2.12 -8.01 3.49
N THR A 109 -0.92 -8.58 3.63
CA THR A 109 -0.07 -8.89 2.47
C THR A 109 -0.47 -10.23 1.84
N PRO A 110 -0.17 -10.45 0.55
CA PRO A 110 -0.36 -11.75 -0.10
C PRO A 110 0.33 -12.93 0.60
N THR A 111 1.36 -12.63 1.41
CA THR A 111 2.10 -13.59 2.23
C THR A 111 1.41 -13.95 3.56
N GLY A 112 0.27 -13.33 3.87
CA GLY A 112 -0.55 -13.62 5.05
C GLY A 112 -0.21 -12.81 6.30
N TYR A 113 0.62 -11.77 6.20
CA TYR A 113 0.92 -10.89 7.33
C TYR A 113 -0.15 -9.80 7.47
N LEU A 114 -0.72 -9.68 8.68
CA LEU A 114 -1.56 -8.56 9.07
C LEU A 114 -0.67 -7.46 9.67
N ILE A 115 -0.52 -6.37 8.95
CA ILE A 115 0.24 -5.20 9.37
C ILE A 115 -0.76 -4.15 9.85
N ILE A 116 -0.53 -3.63 11.05
CA ILE A 116 -1.38 -2.63 11.70
C ILE A 116 -0.53 -1.39 11.95
N SER A 117 -0.95 -0.24 11.43
CA SER A 117 -0.39 1.07 11.72
C SER A 117 -1.36 1.84 12.61
N LEU A 118 -0.91 2.18 13.81
CA LEU A 118 -1.73 2.78 14.85
C LEU A 118 -1.18 4.15 15.26
N ILE A 119 -2.09 5.04 15.65
CA ILE A 119 -1.74 6.23 16.44
C ILE A 119 -1.33 5.82 17.86
N THR A 120 -0.58 6.68 18.54
CA THR A 120 0.01 6.39 19.86
C THR A 120 -1.03 5.93 20.89
N GLU A 121 -2.18 6.60 20.94
CA GLU A 121 -3.24 6.35 21.91
C GLU A 121 -3.79 4.92 21.75
N ASP A 122 -4.13 4.53 20.52
CA ASP A 122 -4.68 3.21 20.22
C ASP A 122 -3.63 2.10 20.34
N TYR A 123 -2.37 2.38 20.00
CA TYR A 123 -1.27 1.43 20.22
C TYR A 123 -1.11 1.09 21.71
N GLN A 124 -1.10 2.12 22.57
CA GLN A 124 -1.00 1.94 24.02
C GLN A 124 -2.23 1.23 24.58
N ALA A 125 -3.43 1.55 24.10
CA ALA A 125 -4.67 0.90 24.52
C ALA A 125 -4.73 -0.58 24.12
N LEU A 126 -4.25 -0.92 22.92
CA LEU A 126 -4.24 -2.30 22.43
C LEU A 126 -3.16 -3.17 23.08
N GLY A 127 -2.08 -2.56 23.61
CA GLY A 127 -1.01 -3.27 24.32
C GLY A 127 -0.25 -4.28 23.44
N LEU A 128 -0.27 -4.08 22.11
CA LEU A 128 0.42 -4.94 21.16
C LEU A 128 1.91 -4.58 21.11
N GLU A 129 2.77 -5.57 20.95
CA GLU A 129 4.19 -5.32 20.67
C GLU A 129 4.37 -4.87 19.22
N GLY A 130 4.93 -3.68 19.02
CA GLY A 130 5.29 -3.11 17.71
C GLY A 130 6.51 -2.20 17.79
N LYS A 131 6.76 -1.47 16.70
CA LYS A 131 7.88 -0.50 16.60
C LYS A 131 7.35 0.87 16.21
N ALA A 132 7.99 1.92 16.71
CA ALA A 132 7.67 3.28 16.29
C ALA A 132 7.89 3.44 14.78
N SER A 133 6.94 4.11 14.11
CA SER A 133 7.00 4.49 12.70
C SER A 133 6.78 6.00 12.56
N SER A 134 7.28 6.60 11.49
CA SER A 134 7.11 8.03 11.24
C SER A 134 7.12 8.36 9.76
N PHE A 135 6.30 9.35 9.37
CA PHE A 135 6.24 9.89 8.01
C PHE A 135 7.04 11.19 7.86
N SER A 136 7.45 11.85 8.96
CA SER A 136 8.28 13.06 8.93
C SER A 136 9.02 13.30 10.26
N HIS A 137 9.88 14.32 10.30
CA HIS A 137 10.74 14.75 11.44
C HIS A 137 10.02 15.18 12.73
N LYS A 138 8.71 14.97 12.83
CA LYS A 138 7.95 15.23 14.05
C LYS A 138 8.06 14.03 15.02
N PRO A 139 7.92 14.25 16.34
CA PRO A 139 8.05 13.18 17.34
C PRO A 139 7.14 11.99 17.00
N HIS A 140 7.56 10.78 17.41
CA HIS A 140 6.90 9.52 17.10
C HIS A 140 5.42 9.54 17.51
N THR A 141 4.52 9.71 16.54
CA THR A 141 3.07 9.64 16.74
C THR A 141 2.46 8.33 16.24
N ARG A 142 3.29 7.39 15.77
CA ARG A 142 2.83 6.14 15.14
C ARG A 142 3.64 4.93 15.52
N TYR A 143 2.96 3.79 15.49
CA TYR A 143 3.52 2.46 15.75
C TYR A 143 3.01 1.46 14.72
N SER A 144 3.87 0.53 14.31
CA SER A 144 3.54 -0.55 13.39
C SER A 144 4.21 -1.86 13.75
N LYS A 145 3.56 -2.99 13.49
CA LYS A 145 4.14 -4.34 13.57
C LYS A 145 4.19 -4.96 12.17
N LEU A 146 5.37 -5.46 11.80
CA LEU A 146 5.60 -6.30 10.61
C LEU A 146 5.22 -7.76 10.91
#